data_AF-A0A9D6MD28-F1
#
_entry.id   AF-A0A9D6MD28-F1
#
_cell.length_a   1.000
_cell.length_b   1.000
_cell.length_c   1.000
_cell.angle_alpha   90.00
_cell.angle_beta   90.00
_cell.angle_gamma   90.00
#
_symmetry.space_group_name_H-M   'P 1'
#
loop_
_entity.id
_entity.type
_entity.pdbx_description
1 polymer ?
#
loop_
_entity_poly.entity_id
_entity_poly.type
_entity_poly.pdbx_seq_one_letter_code
_entity_poly.pdbx_strand_id
1 'polypeptide(L)' 'WWGYARLLLAGRRWRGIQGDSGQLGGDVIVDGNGIVRLAHRSHDPTDRPPVKLLLDVIEQLE' A
#
# COMPACT_ATOMS: atom_id res chain seq x y z
N TRP A 1 22.62 -1.11 -0.81
CA TRP A 1 23.10 0.21 -0.35
C TRP A 1 23.07 1.28 -1.43
N TRP A 2 23.77 1.11 -2.56
CA TRP A 2 23.80 2.10 -3.66
C TRP A 2 22.40 2.55 -4.13
N GLY A 3 21.46 1.61 -4.29
CA GLY A 3 20.08 1.91 -4.69
C GLY A 3 19.34 2.87 -3.73
N TYR A 4 19.55 2.72 -2.42
CA TYR A 4 18.97 3.63 -1.43
C TYR A 4 19.61 5.02 -1.48
N ALA A 5 20.93 5.09 -1.66
CA ALA A 5 21.62 6.37 -1.83
C ALA A 5 21.11 7.15 -3.05
N ARG A 6 20.89 6.46 -4.20
CA ARG A 6 20.27 7.10 -5.38
C ARG A 6 18.87 7.63 -5.09
N LEU A 7 18.05 6.87 -4.36
CA LEU A 7 16.70 7.29 -4.03
C LEU A 7 16.70 8.54 -3.12
N LEU A 8 17.59 8.60 -2.13
CA LEU A 8 17.77 9.77 -1.28
C LEU A 8 18.23 11.00 -2.07
N LEU A 9 19.21 10.83 -2.97
CA LEU A 9 19.67 11.90 -3.87
C LEU A 9 18.56 12.36 -4.84
N ALA A 10 17.64 11.47 -5.23
CA ALA A 10 16.47 11.79 -6.02
C ALA A 10 15.33 12.46 -5.22
N GLY A 11 15.59 12.89 -3.99
CA GLY A 11 14.64 13.62 -3.14
C GLY A 11 13.62 12.73 -2.42
N ARG A 12 13.76 11.39 -2.47
CA ARG A 12 12.94 10.51 -1.63
C ARG A 12 13.38 10.66 -0.18
N ARG A 13 12.43 10.79 0.73
CA ARG A 13 12.70 10.87 2.17
C ARG A 13 12.75 9.48 2.79
N TRP A 14 13.74 9.25 3.63
CA TRP A 14 13.77 8.11 4.55
C TRP A 14 12.61 8.27 5.54
N ARG A 15 11.74 7.26 5.64
CA ARG A 15 10.53 7.29 6.50
C ARG A 15 10.74 6.68 7.90
N GLY A 16 11.96 6.22 8.22
CA GLY A 16 12.23 5.58 9.50
C GLY A 16 11.68 4.14 9.58
N ILE A 17 11.94 3.50 10.73
CA ILE A 17 11.26 2.27 11.11
C ILE A 17 9.90 2.69 11.67
N GLN A 18 8.81 2.34 10.98
CA GLN A 18 7.44 2.72 11.35
C GLN A 18 6.72 1.62 12.15
N GLY A 19 7.46 0.88 12.99
CA GLY A 19 6.97 -0.29 13.73
C GLY A 19 7.55 -1.61 13.22
N ASP A 20 6.80 -2.69 13.37
CA ASP A 20 7.18 -4.00 12.84
C ASP A 20 7.18 -3.98 11.30
N SER A 21 8.36 -4.12 10.70
CA SER A 21 8.52 -4.14 9.25
C SER A 21 7.83 -5.33 8.55
N GLY A 22 7.46 -6.37 9.30
CA GLY A 22 6.62 -7.46 8.82
C GLY A 22 5.12 -7.12 8.76
N GLN A 23 4.71 -6.02 9.40
CA GLN A 23 3.31 -5.59 9.51
C GLN A 23 3.15 -4.16 8.99
N LEU A 24 3.39 -4.02 7.69
CA LEU A 24 3.09 -2.79 6.98
C LEU A 24 1.58 -2.77 6.73
N GLY A 25 0.84 -1.99 7.51
CA GLY A 25 -0.61 -1.84 7.37
C GLY A 25 -1.05 -1.45 5.95
N GLY A 26 -2.34 -1.60 5.68
CA GLY A 26 -2.92 -1.35 4.37
C GLY A 26 -4.20 -2.14 4.17
N ASP A 27 -4.75 -2.01 2.97
CA ASP A 27 -5.96 -2.70 2.52
C ASP A 27 -5.71 -3.26 1.11
N VAL A 28 -6.03 -4.54 0.89
CA VAL A 28 -5.76 -5.25 -0.36
C VAL A 28 -7.00 -6.03 -0.77
N ILE A 29 -7.38 -5.95 -2.06
CA ILE A 29 -8.41 -6.79 -2.66
C ILE A 29 -7.73 -7.77 -3.60
N VAL A 30 -8.01 -9.06 -3.40
CA VAL A 30 -7.54 -10.18 -4.23
C VAL A 30 -8.77 -10.88 -4.80
N ASP A 31 -8.80 -11.09 -6.11
CA ASP A 31 -9.92 -11.77 -6.76
C ASP A 31 -9.85 -13.30 -6.64
N GLY A 32 -10.86 -13.99 -7.17
CA GLY A 32 -10.94 -15.46 -7.14
C GLY A 32 -9.81 -16.19 -7.90
N ASN A 33 -9.07 -15.48 -8.76
CA ASN A 33 -7.91 -16.01 -9.48
C ASN A 33 -6.58 -15.72 -8.74
N GLY A 34 -6.64 -15.11 -7.56
CA GLY A 34 -5.46 -14.71 -6.80
C GLY A 34 -4.78 -13.44 -7.33
N ILE A 35 -5.44 -12.65 -8.19
CA ILE A 35 -4.88 -11.42 -8.74
C ILE A 35 -5.22 -10.25 -7.82
N VAL A 36 -4.20 -9.44 -7.50
CA VAL A 36 -4.39 -8.19 -6.73
C VAL A 36 -5.10 -7.16 -7.60
N ARG A 37 -6.29 -6.74 -7.16
CA ARG A 37 -7.13 -5.74 -7.84
C ARG A 37 -7.05 -4.36 -7.20
N LEU A 38 -6.72 -4.31 -5.90
CA LEU A 38 -6.43 -3.08 -5.18
C LEU A 38 -5.29 -3.32 -4.18
N ALA A 39 -4.39 -2.34 -4.06
CA ALA A 39 -3.40 -2.29 -3.00
C ALA A 39 -3.26 -0.86 -2.46
N HIS A 40 -3.89 -0.58 -1.32
CA HIS A 40 -3.74 0.67 -0.57
C HIS A 40 -2.68 0.48 0.51
N ARG A 41 -1.61 1.28 0.47
CA ARG A 41 -0.56 1.26 1.50
C ARG A 41 -0.85 2.34 2.53
N SER A 42 -1.08 1.94 3.78
CA SER A 42 -1.32 2.90 4.85
C SER A 42 -0.05 3.67 5.19
N HIS A 43 -0.17 4.98 5.36
CA HIS A 43 0.89 5.88 5.80
C HIS A 43 0.90 6.07 7.32
N ASP A 44 -0.25 5.92 7.96
CA ASP A 44 -0.44 5.95 9.41
C ASP A 44 -1.50 4.90 9.82
N PRO A 45 -1.68 4.60 11.13
CA PRO A 45 -2.60 3.55 11.60
C PRO A 45 -4.07 3.76 11.21
N THR A 46 -4.46 4.99 10.88
CA THR A 46 -5.83 5.37 10.51
C THR A 46 -6.01 5.62 9.01
N ASP A 47 -4.93 5.60 8.22
CA ASP A 47 -4.97 5.75 6.77
C ASP A 47 -5.66 4.53 6.13
N ARG A 48 -6.89 4.74 5.67
CA ARG A 48 -7.74 3.76 5.01
C ARG A 48 -8.31 4.35 3.72
N PRO A 49 -8.48 3.53 2.66
CA PRO A 49 -9.15 3.99 1.46
C PRO A 49 -10.65 4.27 1.76
N PRO A 50 -11.30 5.15 0.99
CA PRO A 50 -12.74 5.34 1.12
C PRO A 50 -13.50 4.03 0.84
N VAL A 51 -14.52 3.74 1.63
CA VAL A 51 -15.37 2.54 1.44
C VAL A 51 -15.92 2.46 0.01
N LYS A 52 -16.29 3.60 -0.58
CA LYS A 52 -16.76 3.67 -1.96
C LYS A 52 -15.75 3.08 -2.95
N LEU A 53 -14.46 3.38 -2.80
CA LEU A 53 -13.41 2.83 -3.66
C LEU A 53 -13.37 1.29 -3.57
N LEU A 54 -13.57 0.74 -2.37
CA LEU A 54 -13.58 -0.71 -2.17
C LEU A 54 -14.76 -1.35 -2.90
N LEU A 55 -15.95 -0.76 -2.79
CA LEU A 55 -17.16 -1.24 -3.45
C LEU A 55 -17.05 -1.13 -4.98
N ASP A 56 -16.58 0.00 -5.49
CA ASP A 56 -16.38 0.23 -6.94
C ASP A 56 -15.42 -0.82 -7.53
N VAL A 57 -14.37 -1.22 -6.80
CA VAL A 57 -13.45 -2.29 -7.24
C VAL A 57 -14.12 -3.66 -7.23
N ILE A 58 -14.96 -3.95 -6.23
CA ILE A 58 -15.66 -5.24 -6.14
C ILE A 58 -16.69 -5.38 -7.26
N GLU A 59 -17.48 -4.33 -7.54
CA GLU A 59 -18.46 -4.31 -8.63
C GLU A 59 -17.81 -4.56 -10.01
N GLN A 60 -16.55 -4.17 -10.21
CA GLN A 60 -15.82 -4.42 -11.45
C GLN A 60 -15.35 -5.87 -11.64
N LEU A 61 -15.47 -6.71 -10.60
CA LEU A 61 -15.04 -8.11 -10.61
C LEU A 61 -16.21 -9.10 -10.77
N GLU A 62 -17.44 -8.62 -10.64
CA GLU A 62 -18.66 -9.34 -11.01
C GLU A 62 -18.85 -9.34 -12.54
#